data_AF-A0A963BZ29-F1
#
_entry.id   AF-A0A963BZ29-F1
#
_cell.length_a   1.000
_cell.length_b   1.000
_cell.length_c   1.000
_cell.angle_alpha   90.00
_cell.angle_beta   90.00
_cell.angle_gamma   90.00
#
_symmetry.space_group_name_H-M   'P 1'
#
loop_
_entity.id
_entity.type
_entity.pdbx_description
1 polymer ?
#
loop_
_entity_poly.entity_id
_entity_poly.type
_entity_poly.pdbx_seq_one_letter_code
_entity_poly.pdbx_strand_id
1 'polypeptide(L)'
;FLFVRVGLAGCDMGACAILPRIIGQGRASELLYTGNAMSAEQGLAWGYFNDVVPAEQLLEKARGLAVSLADGPAFAHAMTKKCLHQEWNQTIEQALETEAEAQAICMQTQDFTRAYNAFVAKQKPKFEGD
;
A
#
# COMPACT_ATOMS: atom_id res chain seq x y z
N PHE A 1 -1.81 -21.40 4.79
CA PHE A 1 -2.55 -20.91 5.97
C PHE A 1 -2.68 -22.03 7.00
N LEU A 2 -1.59 -22.38 7.71
CA LEU A 2 -1.51 -23.67 8.41
C LEU A 2 -2.40 -23.79 9.66
N PHE A 3 -2.90 -22.69 10.25
CA PHE A 3 -3.58 -22.69 11.55
C PHE A 3 -4.73 -23.70 11.65
N VAL A 4 -5.57 -23.80 10.62
CA VAL A 4 -6.68 -24.77 10.59
C VAL A 4 -6.21 -26.23 10.60
N ARG A 5 -5.02 -26.51 10.08
CA ARG A 5 -4.43 -27.86 10.06
C ARG A 5 -3.90 -28.30 11.43
N VAL A 6 -3.81 -27.39 12.39
CA VAL A 6 -3.39 -27.66 13.78
C VAL A 6 -4.52 -27.43 14.78
N GLY A 7 -5.78 -27.34 14.31
CA GLY A 7 -6.95 -27.16 15.17
C GLY A 7 -7.18 -25.74 15.69
N LEU A 8 -6.52 -24.74 15.10
CA LEU A 8 -6.71 -23.33 15.42
C LEU A 8 -7.65 -22.66 14.41
N ALA A 9 -8.19 -21.49 14.78
CA ALA A 9 -8.90 -20.64 13.84
C ALA A 9 -7.99 -20.33 12.63
N GLY A 10 -8.55 -20.35 11.42
CA GLY A 10 -7.78 -20.16 10.18
C GLY A 10 -7.05 -18.81 10.07
N CYS A 11 -7.44 -17.82 10.88
CA CYS A 11 -6.89 -16.47 10.90
C CYS A 11 -6.38 -16.04 12.29
N ASP A 12 -5.29 -15.28 12.28
CA ASP A 12 -4.74 -14.50 13.39
C ASP A 12 -4.17 -13.18 12.81
N MET A 13 -3.71 -12.24 13.65
CA MET A 13 -3.05 -10.99 13.26
C MET A 13 -3.85 -10.14 12.25
N GLY A 14 -5.18 -10.18 12.36
CA GLY A 14 -6.07 -9.45 11.48
C GLY A 14 -6.24 -10.06 10.08
N ALA A 15 -5.79 -11.30 9.83
CA ALA A 15 -5.91 -11.93 8.52
C ALA A 15 -7.37 -12.01 8.01
N CYS A 16 -8.35 -12.24 8.90
CA CYS A 16 -9.77 -12.22 8.53
C CYS A 16 -10.28 -10.83 8.12
N ALA A 17 -9.60 -9.76 8.50
CA ALA A 17 -9.93 -8.40 8.10
C ALA A 17 -9.13 -7.94 6.88
N ILE A 18 -7.84 -8.30 6.79
CA ILE A 18 -6.93 -7.78 5.76
C ILE A 18 -7.01 -8.61 4.48
N LEU A 19 -6.96 -9.94 4.59
CA LEU A 19 -6.84 -10.82 3.42
C LEU A 19 -8.03 -10.70 2.46
N PRO A 20 -9.31 -10.68 2.92
CA PRO A 20 -10.44 -10.48 2.02
C PRO A 20 -10.42 -9.15 1.27
N ARG A 21 -9.80 -8.10 1.83
CA ARG A 21 -9.69 -6.78 1.19
C ARG A 21 -8.70 -6.79 0.02
N ILE A 22 -7.71 -7.67 0.09
CA ILE A 22 -6.66 -7.79 -0.92
C ILE A 22 -7.10 -8.76 -2.02
N ILE A 23 -7.59 -9.96 -1.66
CA ILE A 23 -7.85 -11.04 -2.64
C ILE A 23 -9.33 -11.40 -2.80
N GLY A 24 -10.24 -10.69 -2.12
CA GLY A 24 -11.67 -10.98 -2.11
C GLY A 24 -12.08 -12.05 -1.09
N GLN A 25 -13.34 -11.97 -0.63
CA GLN A 25 -13.89 -12.82 0.44
C GLN A 25 -13.83 -14.31 0.11
N GLY A 26 -14.17 -14.72 -1.12
CA GLY A 26 -14.24 -16.12 -1.50
C GLY A 26 -12.87 -16.82 -1.44
N ARG A 27 -11.86 -16.22 -2.07
CA ARG A 27 -10.49 -16.76 -2.09
C ARG A 27 -9.86 -16.75 -0.70
N ALA A 28 -10.07 -15.68 0.06
CA ALA A 28 -9.62 -15.62 1.45
C ALA A 28 -10.25 -16.75 2.29
N SER A 29 -11.57 -16.96 2.15
CA SER A 29 -12.29 -18.01 2.88
C SER A 29 -11.77 -19.40 2.54
N GLU A 30 -11.54 -19.69 1.25
CA GLU A 30 -10.95 -20.98 0.82
C GLU A 30 -9.59 -21.22 1.47
N LEU A 31 -8.69 -20.25 1.43
CA LEU A 31 -7.37 -20.37 2.05
C LEU A 31 -7.45 -20.57 3.56
N LEU A 32 -8.31 -19.81 4.25
CA LEU A 32 -8.46 -19.86 5.70
C LEU A 32 -9.12 -21.16 6.19
N TYR A 33 -10.04 -21.75 5.42
CA TYR A 33 -10.69 -23.02 5.78
C TYR A 33 -9.89 -24.26 5.39
N THR A 34 -9.23 -24.25 4.22
CA THR A 34 -8.47 -25.44 3.74
C THR A 34 -7.05 -25.49 4.29
N GLY A 35 -6.53 -24.34 4.69
CA GLY A 35 -5.15 -24.16 5.09
C GLY A 35 -4.14 -24.32 3.96
N ASN A 36 -4.59 -24.33 2.71
CA ASN A 36 -3.75 -24.46 1.53
C ASN A 36 -2.72 -23.32 1.42
N ALA A 37 -1.68 -23.59 0.64
CA ALA A 37 -0.69 -22.60 0.26
C ALA A 37 -1.10 -21.94 -1.05
N MET A 38 -0.76 -20.67 -1.19
CA MET A 38 -0.94 -19.88 -2.41
C MET A 38 0.41 -19.78 -3.11
N SER A 39 0.45 -20.05 -4.42
CA SER A 39 1.67 -19.87 -5.22
C SER A 39 1.95 -18.39 -5.52
N ALA A 40 3.15 -18.07 -6.00
CA ALA A 40 3.50 -16.70 -6.39
C ALA A 40 2.63 -16.21 -7.56
N GLU A 41 2.38 -17.07 -8.55
CA GLU A 41 1.57 -16.78 -9.73
C GLU A 41 0.11 -16.54 -9.35
N GLN A 42 -0.45 -17.37 -8.45
CA GLN A 42 -1.78 -17.16 -7.89
C GLN A 42 -1.84 -15.84 -7.11
N GLY A 43 -0.84 -15.58 -6.28
CA GLY A 43 -0.76 -14.33 -5.51
C GLY A 43 -0.72 -13.09 -6.39
N LEU A 44 0.01 -13.13 -7.51
CA LEU A 44 0.03 -12.05 -8.49
C LEU A 44 -1.34 -11.90 -9.18
N ALA A 45 -1.91 -13.00 -9.67
CA ALA A 45 -3.21 -12.99 -10.36
C ALA A 45 -4.37 -12.55 -9.46
N TRP A 46 -4.25 -12.74 -8.14
CA TRP A 46 -5.25 -12.34 -7.16
C TRP A 46 -5.02 -10.93 -6.60
N GLY A 47 -3.92 -10.27 -6.94
CA GLY A 47 -3.57 -8.93 -6.42
C GLY A 47 -2.94 -8.93 -5.03
N TYR A 48 -2.50 -10.09 -4.53
CA TYR A 48 -1.74 -10.18 -3.27
C TYR A 48 -0.31 -9.68 -3.42
N PHE A 49 0.32 -9.97 -4.56
CA PHE A 49 1.62 -9.44 -4.92
C PHE A 49 1.46 -8.39 -6.03
N ASN A 50 2.15 -7.26 -5.90
CA ASN A 50 2.22 -6.25 -6.97
C ASN A 50 3.07 -6.71 -8.16
N ASP A 51 4.04 -7.61 -7.91
CA ASP A 51 4.99 -8.09 -8.91
C ASP A 51 5.61 -9.43 -8.48
N VAL A 52 6.08 -10.23 -9.44
CA VAL A 52 6.81 -11.49 -9.21
C VAL A 52 8.02 -11.53 -10.12
N VAL A 53 9.20 -11.73 -9.53
CA VAL A 53 10.49 -11.73 -10.25
C VAL A 53 11.35 -12.93 -9.86
N PRO A 54 12.37 -13.27 -10.66
CA PRO A 54 13.38 -14.24 -10.26
C PRO A 54 14.01 -13.89 -8.91
N ALA A 55 14.34 -14.92 -8.12
CA ALA A 55 14.78 -14.76 -6.74
C ALA A 55 16.04 -13.88 -6.62
N GLU A 56 16.94 -13.99 -7.59
CA GLU A 56 18.18 -13.23 -7.69
C GLU A 56 17.95 -11.73 -7.94
N GLN A 57 16.79 -11.34 -8.48
CA GLN A 57 16.42 -9.93 -8.75
C GLN A 57 15.54 -9.32 -7.65
N LEU A 58 15.02 -10.13 -6.71
CA LEU A 58 14.04 -9.69 -5.72
C LEU A 58 14.54 -8.50 -4.90
N LEU A 59 15.75 -8.59 -4.35
CA LEU A 59 16.29 -7.55 -3.48
C LEU A 59 16.62 -6.27 -4.24
N GLU A 60 17.13 -6.38 -5.46
CA GLU A 60 17.42 -5.24 -6.32
C GLU A 60 16.13 -4.47 -6.64
N LYS A 61 15.10 -5.19 -7.10
CA LYS A 61 13.81 -4.58 -7.47
C LYS A 61 13.10 -3.94 -6.27
N ALA A 62 13.10 -4.62 -5.12
CA ALA A 62 12.53 -4.08 -3.89
C ALA A 62 13.25 -2.81 -3.43
N ARG A 63 14.60 -2.79 -3.47
CA ARG A 63 15.39 -1.62 -3.13
C ARG A 63 15.18 -0.47 -4.11
N GLY A 64 15.10 -0.76 -5.41
CA GLY A 64 14.81 0.26 -6.43
C GLY A 64 13.48 0.98 -6.15
N LEU A 65 12.43 0.23 -5.84
CA LEU A 65 11.15 0.81 -5.44
C LEU A 65 11.26 1.63 -4.14
N ALA A 66 11.93 1.09 -3.12
CA ALA A 66 12.13 1.79 -1.85
C ALA A 66 12.87 3.12 -2.02
N VAL A 67 13.94 3.14 -2.83
CA VAL A 67 14.67 4.38 -3.17
C VAL A 67 13.77 5.35 -3.90
N SER A 68 12.95 4.89 -4.85
CA SER A 68 12.03 5.78 -5.57
C SER A 68 10.99 6.45 -4.66
N LEU A 69 10.54 5.76 -3.60
CA LEU A 69 9.63 6.31 -2.60
C LEU A 69 10.36 7.23 -1.62
N ALA A 70 11.60 6.90 -1.25
CA ALA A 70 12.43 7.71 -0.36
C ALA A 70 12.87 9.04 -1.00
N ASP A 71 13.10 9.03 -2.32
CA ASP A 71 13.38 10.23 -3.12
C ASP A 71 12.12 11.08 -3.39
N GLY A 72 10.94 10.55 -3.04
CA GLY A 72 9.63 11.19 -3.22
C GLY A 72 9.24 12.13 -2.07
N PRO A 73 8.06 12.77 -2.15
CA PRO A 73 7.54 13.65 -1.09
C PRO A 73 7.06 12.82 0.11
N ALA A 74 7.97 12.52 1.03
CA ALA A 74 7.73 11.60 2.14
C ALA A 74 6.53 11.98 3.01
N PHE A 75 6.32 13.28 3.28
CA PHE A 75 5.15 13.77 4.01
C PHE A 75 3.85 13.48 3.27
N ALA A 76 3.79 13.78 1.97
CA ALA A 76 2.61 13.51 1.15
C ALA A 76 2.34 11.99 1.07
N HIS A 77 3.38 11.15 0.94
CA HIS A 77 3.24 9.69 1.00
C HIS A 77 2.64 9.21 2.33
N ALA A 78 3.07 9.79 3.46
CA ALA A 78 2.51 9.47 4.76
C ALA A 78 1.03 9.86 4.87
N MET A 79 0.66 11.04 4.35
CA MET A 79 -0.73 11.50 4.30
C MET A 79 -1.60 10.59 3.42
N THR A 80 -1.13 10.23 2.23
CA THR A 80 -1.83 9.28 1.34
C THR A 80 -2.02 7.93 2.02
N LYS A 81 -0.98 7.39 2.67
CA LYS A 81 -1.08 6.12 3.41
C LYS A 81 -2.13 6.19 4.53
N LYS A 82 -2.19 7.32 5.24
CA LYS A 82 -3.19 7.54 6.29
C LYS A 82 -4.61 7.52 5.71
N CYS A 83 -4.84 8.24 4.61
CA CYS A 83 -6.16 8.26 3.94
C CYS A 83 -6.57 6.85 3.50
N LEU A 84 -5.68 6.08 2.85
CA LEU A 84 -5.95 4.70 2.43
C LEU A 84 -6.30 3.77 3.60
N HIS A 85 -5.68 3.96 4.77
CA HIS A 85 -5.98 3.16 5.95
C HIS A 85 -7.31 3.54 6.63
N GLN A 86 -7.73 4.81 6.49
CA GLN A 86 -8.97 5.32 7.08
C GLN A 86 -10.19 5.02 6.20
N GLU A 87 -10.01 5.02 4.88
CA GLU A 87 -11.08 4.88 3.87
C GLU A 87 -12.02 3.71 4.16
N TRP A 88 -11.49 2.59 4.67
CA TRP A 88 -12.30 1.40 4.92
C TRP A 88 -13.45 1.60 5.91
N ASN A 89 -13.34 2.57 6.80
CA ASN A 89 -14.36 2.89 7.80
C ASN A 89 -15.09 4.21 7.48
N GLN A 90 -14.90 4.74 6.29
CA GLN A 90 -15.45 6.02 5.85
C GLN A 90 -16.54 5.79 4.80
N THR A 91 -17.53 6.68 4.80
CA THR A 91 -18.34 6.87 3.59
C THR A 91 -17.53 7.62 2.54
N ILE A 92 -17.99 7.62 1.29
CA ILE A 92 -17.34 8.36 0.22
C ILE A 92 -17.25 9.85 0.55
N GLU A 93 -18.28 10.43 1.16
CA GLU A 93 -18.29 11.83 1.57
C GLU A 93 -17.23 12.13 2.64
N GLN A 94 -17.04 11.21 3.60
CA GLN A 94 -16.01 11.34 4.63
C GLN A 94 -14.59 11.17 4.05
N ALA A 95 -14.41 10.26 3.09
CA ALA A 95 -13.14 10.09 2.40
C ALA A 95 -12.78 11.35 1.60
N LEU A 96 -13.73 11.93 0.87
CA LEU A 96 -13.53 13.18 0.13
C LEU A 96 -13.10 14.35 1.02
N GLU A 97 -13.74 14.51 2.18
CA GLU A 97 -13.33 15.54 3.15
C GLU A 97 -11.92 15.29 3.69
N THR A 98 -11.62 14.04 4.04
CA THR A 98 -10.29 13.64 4.55
C THR A 98 -9.19 13.91 3.52
N GLU A 99 -9.47 13.62 2.25
CA GLU A 99 -8.55 13.91 1.15
C GLU A 99 -8.38 15.41 0.93
N ALA A 100 -9.46 16.20 1.01
CA ALA A 100 -9.40 17.65 0.89
C ALA A 100 -8.54 18.28 1.98
N GLU A 101 -8.71 17.86 3.24
CA GLU A 101 -7.84 18.26 4.35
C GLU A 101 -6.38 17.85 4.11
N ALA A 102 -6.15 16.62 3.66
CA ALA A 102 -4.80 16.13 3.38
C ALA A 102 -4.09 16.96 2.30
N GLN A 103 -4.81 17.34 1.23
CA GLN A 103 -4.28 18.22 0.17
C GLN A 103 -3.98 19.62 0.72
N ALA A 104 -4.89 20.22 1.49
CA ALA A 104 -4.68 21.53 2.08
C ALA A 104 -3.46 21.58 3.01
N ILE A 105 -3.21 20.50 3.76
CA ILE A 105 -2.01 20.36 4.60
C ILE A 105 -0.76 20.20 3.72
N CYS A 106 -0.79 19.35 2.69
CA CYS A 106 0.36 19.14 1.80
C CYS A 106 0.74 20.42 1.03
N MET A 107 -0.23 21.26 0.66
CA MET A 107 0.03 22.56 0.02
C MET A 107 0.78 23.56 0.92
N GLN A 108 0.79 23.34 2.24
CA GLN A 108 1.51 24.18 3.20
C GLN A 108 2.97 23.77 3.39
N THR A 109 3.39 22.62 2.85
CA THR A 109 4.76 22.13 3.02
C THR A 109 5.73 22.80 2.04
N GLN A 110 7.01 22.80 2.38
CA GLN A 110 8.04 23.31 1.48
C GLN A 110 8.16 22.42 0.22
N ASP A 111 7.86 21.13 0.33
CA ASP A 111 7.91 20.20 -0.80
C ASP A 111 6.95 20.60 -1.93
N PHE A 112 5.78 21.16 -1.62
CA PHE A 112 4.88 21.73 -2.63
C PHE A 112 5.53 22.90 -3.37
N THR A 113 6.16 23.81 -2.61
CA THR A 113 6.88 24.97 -3.18
C THR A 113 8.08 24.52 -4.04
N ARG A 114 8.86 23.52 -3.59
CA ARG A 114 9.97 22.93 -4.36
C ARG A 114 9.46 22.31 -5.66
N ALA A 115 8.37 21.55 -5.60
CA ALA A 115 7.74 20.96 -6.78
C ALA A 115 7.31 22.03 -7.79
N TYR A 116 6.63 23.09 -7.32
CA TYR A 116 6.19 24.19 -8.16
C TYR A 116 7.38 24.90 -8.85
N ASN A 117 8.40 25.27 -8.08
CA ASN A 117 9.58 25.95 -8.61
C ASN A 117 10.36 25.07 -9.60
N ALA A 118 10.53 23.78 -9.28
CA ALA A 118 11.19 22.82 -10.17
C ALA A 118 10.40 22.63 -11.47
N PHE A 119 9.06 22.58 -11.39
CA PHE A 119 8.20 22.49 -12.56
C PHE A 119 8.35 23.70 -13.49
N VAL A 120 8.29 24.92 -12.94
CA VAL A 120 8.50 26.17 -13.70
C VAL A 120 9.90 26.20 -14.33
N ALA A 121 10.91 25.73 -13.61
CA ALA A 121 12.30 25.65 -14.09
C ALA A 121 12.58 24.46 -15.03
N LYS A 122 11.60 23.56 -15.27
CA LYS A 122 11.77 22.29 -16.01
C LYS A 122 12.89 21.41 -15.44
N GLN A 123 12.99 21.35 -14.12
CA GLN A 123 13.96 20.55 -13.37
C GLN A 123 13.25 19.48 -12.56
N LYS A 124 14.00 18.45 -12.13
CA LYS A 124 13.49 17.43 -11.20
C LYS A 124 13.46 18.02 -9.78
N PRO A 125 12.32 17.99 -9.07
CA PRO A 125 12.28 18.43 -7.68
C PRO A 125 13.12 17.51 -6.79
N LYS A 126 13.68 18.09 -5.73
CA LYS A 126 14.31 17.36 -4.63
C LYS A 126 13.41 17.52 -3.43
N PHE A 127 12.81 16.43 -2.97
CA PHE A 127 11.93 16.43 -1.82
C PHE A 127 12.72 16.20 -0.54
N GLU A 128 12.30 16.86 0.53
CA GLU A 128 12.95 16.80 1.85
C GLU A 128 11.99 16.34 2.95
N GLY A 129 10.68 16.26 2.66
CA GLY A 129 9.66 15.76 3.59
C GLY A 129 9.15 16.81 4.59
N ASP A 130 9.36 18.09 4.32
CA ASP A 130 8.97 19.26 5.14
C ASP A 130 8.22 20.32 4.33
#